data_AF-A0A229RSW5-F1
#
_entry.id   AF-A0A229RSW5-F1
#
_cell.length_a   1.000
_cell.length_b   1.000
_cell.length_c   1.000
_cell.angle_alpha   90.00
_cell.angle_beta   90.00
_cell.angle_gamma   90.00
#
_symmetry.space_group_name_H-M   'P 1'
#
loop_
_entity.id
_entity.type
_entity.pdbx_description
1 polymer ?
#
loop_
_entity_poly.entity_id
_entity_poly.type
_entity_poly.pdbx_seq_one_letter_code
_entity_poly.pdbx_strand_id
1 'polypeptide(L)'
;MAETPEPPPGLTDTRALLVGYLDHNAAAILRKLGGLSEADVRRSTVPSGWTPLGMVKHLACTQRLWIRYLFAGEDVDCSWPGTAEQEWLVTPEETTGEILTFFRGERDNCTRLAAVTSLDARAARATRRTGAEEHPTFAWVLFHLAQSFARHAGHVDVSRELLDGVTGK
;
A
#
# COMPACT_ATOMS: atom_id res chain seq x y z
N MET A 1 1.73 -3.71 18.69
CA MET A 1 1.84 -2.51 17.84
C MET A 1 0.76 -1.55 18.29
N ALA A 2 1.07 -0.29 18.57
CA ALA A 2 0.05 0.68 18.95
C ALA A 2 -0.98 0.81 17.83
N GLU A 3 -2.25 0.96 18.20
CA GLU A 3 -3.35 1.15 17.24
C GLU A 3 -3.21 2.53 16.59
N THR A 4 -3.19 2.59 15.26
CA THR A 4 -3.28 3.85 14.52
C THR A 4 -4.76 4.16 14.33
N PRO A 5 -5.34 5.11 15.08
CA PRO A 5 -6.75 5.43 14.96
C PRO A 5 -7.06 6.05 13.60
N GLU A 6 -8.32 6.00 13.22
CA GLU A 6 -8.81 6.77 12.09
C GLU A 6 -8.61 8.28 12.36
N PRO A 7 -8.33 9.11 11.33
CA PRO A 7 -8.33 10.56 11.50
C PRO A 7 -9.62 11.08 12.15
N PRO A 8 -9.54 12.04 13.09
CA PRO A 8 -10.72 12.49 13.82
C PRO A 8 -11.68 13.26 12.90
N PRO A 9 -13.01 13.19 13.12
CA PRO A 9 -14.01 13.84 12.26
C PRO A 9 -13.85 15.36 12.08
N GLY A 10 -13.22 16.03 13.06
CA GLY A 10 -12.97 17.47 13.02
C GLY A 10 -11.66 17.89 12.35
N LEU A 11 -10.87 16.96 11.80
CA LEU A 11 -9.63 17.29 11.11
C LEU A 11 -9.93 17.97 9.77
N THR A 12 -9.48 19.22 9.62
CA THR A 12 -9.75 20.02 8.41
C THR A 12 -8.57 20.11 7.45
N ASP A 13 -7.36 19.78 7.90
CA ASP A 13 -6.18 19.81 7.03
C ASP A 13 -6.21 18.62 6.07
N THR A 14 -6.39 18.91 4.78
CA THR A 14 -6.52 17.89 3.71
C THR A 14 -5.32 16.96 3.65
N ARG A 15 -4.10 17.47 3.86
CA ARG A 15 -2.89 16.64 3.85
C ARG A 15 -2.90 15.66 5.01
N ALA A 16 -3.14 16.14 6.22
CA ALA A 16 -3.21 15.32 7.42
C ALA A 16 -4.33 14.27 7.32
N LEU A 17 -5.48 14.62 6.72
CA LEU A 17 -6.55 13.65 6.41
C LEU A 17 -6.04 12.52 5.49
N LEU A 18 -5.47 12.86 4.34
CA LEU A 18 -5.03 11.86 3.35
C LEU A 18 -3.92 10.97 3.89
N VAL A 19 -2.91 11.56 4.54
CA VAL A 19 -1.80 10.82 5.15
C VAL A 19 -2.30 9.97 6.31
N GLY A 20 -3.15 10.52 7.18
CA GLY A 20 -3.69 9.81 8.33
C GLY A 20 -4.55 8.61 7.95
N TYR A 21 -5.43 8.73 6.95
CA TYR A 21 -6.20 7.58 6.46
C TYR A 21 -5.30 6.53 5.81
N LEU A 22 -4.26 6.96 5.10
CA LEU A 22 -3.30 6.03 4.52
C LEU A 22 -2.51 5.27 5.60
N ASP A 23 -2.11 5.92 6.69
CA ASP A 23 -1.48 5.29 7.86
C ASP A 23 -2.44 4.36 8.61
N HIS A 24 -3.68 4.79 8.83
CA HIS A 24 -4.72 3.97 9.45
C HIS A 24 -4.92 2.65 8.68
N ASN A 25 -5.10 2.74 7.36
CA ASN A 25 -5.29 1.56 6.51
C ASN A 25 -4.03 0.68 6.45
N ALA A 26 -2.84 1.28 6.38
CA ALA A 26 -1.58 0.54 6.42
C ALA A 26 -1.43 -0.25 7.73
N ALA A 27 -1.73 0.38 8.86
CA ALA A 27 -1.72 -0.27 10.16
C ALA A 27 -2.74 -1.40 10.23
N ALA A 28 -3.95 -1.21 9.70
CA ALA A 28 -4.98 -2.24 9.65
C ALA A 28 -4.53 -3.48 8.87
N ILE A 29 -3.91 -3.31 7.70
CA ILE A 29 -3.35 -4.42 6.92
C ILE A 29 -2.29 -5.18 7.73
N LEU A 30 -1.35 -4.48 8.36
CA LEU A 30 -0.30 -5.10 9.16
C LEU A 30 -0.86 -5.83 10.39
N ARG A 31 -1.88 -5.29 11.06
CA ARG A 31 -2.57 -5.97 12.16
C ARG A 31 -3.18 -7.29 11.72
N LYS A 32 -3.81 -7.32 10.54
CA LYS A 32 -4.46 -8.52 10.00
C LYS A 32 -3.47 -9.62 9.60
N LEU A 33 -2.20 -9.29 9.35
CA LEU A 33 -1.14 -10.30 9.23
C LEU A 33 -0.64 -10.80 10.60
N GLY A 34 -0.82 -10.00 11.65
CA GLY A 34 -0.37 -10.33 13.01
C GLY A 34 -1.00 -11.63 13.51
N GLY A 35 -0.16 -12.58 13.91
CA GLY A 35 -0.59 -13.88 14.45
C GLY A 35 -0.90 -14.95 13.40
N LEU A 36 -0.83 -14.64 12.10
CA LEU A 36 -0.81 -15.68 11.07
C LEU A 36 0.51 -16.44 11.09
N SER A 37 0.48 -17.73 10.77
CA SER A 37 1.69 -18.52 10.54
C SER A 37 2.37 -18.13 9.22
N GLU A 38 3.65 -18.47 9.07
CA GLU A 38 4.37 -18.30 7.78
C GLU A 38 3.67 -19.02 6.62
N ALA A 39 3.05 -20.17 6.89
CA ALA A 39 2.28 -20.89 5.89
C ALA A 39 1.01 -20.12 5.50
N ASP A 40 0.32 -19.51 6.46
CA ASP A 40 -0.93 -18.79 6.21
C ASP A 40 -0.72 -17.46 5.49
N VAL A 41 0.31 -16.69 5.83
CA VAL A 41 0.59 -15.44 5.11
C VAL A 41 0.98 -15.67 3.64
N ARG A 42 1.42 -16.90 3.30
CA ARG A 42 1.77 -17.33 1.94
C ARG A 42 0.69 -18.17 1.25
N ARG A 43 -0.44 -18.40 1.91
CA ARG A 43 -1.54 -19.20 1.36
C ARG A 43 -2.59 -18.28 0.75
N SER A 44 -2.96 -18.56 -0.50
CA SER A 44 -4.14 -17.93 -1.11
C SER A 44 -5.40 -18.62 -0.60
N THR A 45 -6.41 -17.82 -0.26
CA THR A 45 -7.77 -18.30 0.07
C THR A 45 -8.77 -18.05 -1.05
N VAL A 46 -8.31 -17.56 -2.21
CA VAL A 46 -9.18 -17.16 -3.33
C VAL A 46 -8.64 -17.64 -4.69
N PRO A 47 -9.50 -17.86 -5.69
CA PRO A 47 -9.09 -18.32 -7.02
C PRO A 47 -8.15 -17.35 -7.77
N SER A 48 -8.18 -16.05 -7.44
CA SER A 48 -7.28 -15.05 -8.03
C SER A 48 -5.82 -15.21 -7.60
N GLY A 49 -5.51 -16.09 -6.64
CA GLY A 49 -4.15 -16.50 -6.32
C GLY A 49 -3.34 -15.56 -5.42
N TRP A 50 -3.91 -14.43 -4.99
CA TRP A 50 -3.20 -13.52 -4.08
C TRP A 50 -3.14 -14.05 -2.64
N THR A 51 -2.06 -13.70 -1.94
CA THR A 51 -1.79 -14.12 -0.55
C THR A 51 -1.74 -12.89 0.35
N PRO A 52 -1.94 -13.01 1.68
CA PRO A 52 -1.79 -11.89 2.60
C PRO A 52 -0.42 -11.19 2.48
N LEU A 53 0.66 -11.96 2.35
CA LEU A 53 2.01 -11.42 2.19
C LEU A 53 2.21 -10.77 0.81
N GLY A 54 1.68 -11.38 -0.25
CA GLY A 54 1.66 -10.82 -1.60
C GLY A 54 0.91 -9.49 -1.65
N MET A 55 -0.17 -9.34 -0.88
CA MET A 55 -0.90 -8.09 -0.75
C MET A 55 -0.04 -6.98 -0.13
N VAL A 56 0.74 -7.28 0.91
CA VAL A 56 1.65 -6.29 1.52
C VAL A 56 2.75 -5.88 0.54
N LYS A 57 3.36 -6.85 -0.15
CA LYS A 57 4.34 -6.58 -1.20
C LYS A 57 3.74 -5.72 -2.32
N HIS A 58 2.52 -6.02 -2.74
CA HIS A 58 1.79 -5.25 -3.73
C HIS A 58 1.61 -3.79 -3.34
N LEU A 59 1.19 -3.53 -2.12
CA LEU A 59 1.01 -2.17 -1.63
C LEU A 59 2.34 -1.43 -1.48
N ALA A 60 3.41 -2.11 -1.08
CA ALA A 60 4.76 -1.53 -1.01
C ALA A 60 5.26 -1.10 -2.41
N CYS A 61 5.15 -1.98 -3.40
CA CYS A 61 5.54 -1.64 -4.77
C CYS A 61 4.65 -0.57 -5.40
N THR A 62 3.33 -0.62 -5.17
CA THR A 62 2.38 0.40 -5.61
C THR A 62 2.78 1.77 -5.05
N GLN A 63 3.15 1.80 -3.77
CA GLN A 63 3.60 3.02 -3.13
C GLN A 63 4.93 3.52 -3.71
N ARG A 64 5.93 2.65 -3.89
CA ARG A 64 7.19 2.99 -4.55
C ARG A 64 6.96 3.59 -5.93
N LEU A 65 6.12 2.95 -6.74
CA LEU A 65 5.75 3.40 -8.07
C LEU A 65 5.18 4.83 -8.04
N TRP A 66 4.21 5.07 -7.17
CA TRP A 66 3.52 6.36 -7.13
C TRP A 66 4.33 7.49 -6.51
N ILE A 67 5.00 7.24 -5.39
CA ILE A 67 5.71 8.25 -4.63
C ILE A 67 7.09 8.51 -5.22
N ARG A 68 7.89 7.46 -5.41
CA ARG A 68 9.31 7.62 -5.77
C ARG A 68 9.48 7.69 -7.27
N TYR A 69 8.96 6.69 -7.99
CA TYR A 69 9.14 6.63 -9.44
C TYR A 69 8.33 7.72 -10.16
N LEU A 70 7.01 7.77 -9.99
CA LEU A 70 6.18 8.72 -10.74
C LEU A 70 6.29 10.14 -10.19
N PHE A 71 6.04 10.32 -8.89
CA PHE A 71 5.96 11.67 -8.33
C PHE A 71 7.33 12.33 -8.17
N ALA A 72 8.25 11.72 -7.43
CA ALA A 72 9.57 12.29 -7.18
C ALA A 72 10.53 12.15 -8.39
N GLY A 73 10.21 11.29 -9.35
CA GLY A 73 11.04 11.06 -10.54
C GLY A 73 12.33 10.27 -10.23
N GLU A 74 12.39 9.58 -9.10
CA GLU A 74 13.56 8.78 -8.72
C GLU A 74 13.72 7.57 -9.65
N ASP A 75 14.97 7.24 -9.96
CA ASP A 75 15.33 6.02 -10.70
C ASP A 75 15.38 4.83 -9.76
N VAL A 76 14.21 4.37 -9.35
CA VAL A 76 14.01 3.17 -8.52
C VAL A 76 13.50 2.02 -9.37
N ASP A 77 13.87 0.80 -8.96
CA ASP A 77 13.31 -0.39 -9.59
C ASP A 77 11.80 -0.48 -9.34
N CYS A 78 11.04 -0.42 -10.43
CA CYS A 78 9.59 -0.62 -10.54
C CYS A 78 9.26 -1.66 -11.61
N SER A 79 10.18 -2.58 -11.89
CA SER A 79 9.93 -3.72 -12.78
C SER A 79 8.85 -4.67 -12.26
N TRP A 80 8.40 -4.49 -11.01
CA TRP A 80 7.33 -5.23 -10.39
C TRP A 80 5.99 -4.45 -10.40
N PRO A 81 4.87 -5.08 -10.79
CA PRO A 81 4.78 -6.42 -11.34
C PRO A 81 5.02 -6.41 -12.85
N GLY A 82 6.01 -7.16 -13.33
CA GLY A 82 6.35 -7.19 -14.75
C GLY A 82 5.23 -7.77 -15.61
N THR A 83 4.46 -8.70 -15.05
CA THR A 83 3.21 -9.25 -15.61
C THR A 83 2.11 -9.33 -14.54
N ALA A 84 0.86 -9.51 -14.96
CA ALA A 84 -0.27 -9.69 -14.03
C ALA A 84 -0.10 -10.94 -13.14
N GLU A 85 0.52 -12.00 -13.66
CA GLU A 85 0.81 -13.24 -12.94
C GLU A 85 1.87 -13.02 -11.83
N GLN A 86 2.73 -12.00 -11.98
CA GLN A 86 3.75 -11.66 -10.99
C GLN A 86 3.25 -10.70 -9.90
N GLU A 87 2.07 -10.10 -10.09
CA GLU A 87 1.46 -9.12 -9.17
C GLU A 87 1.24 -9.65 -7.76
N TRP A 88 1.13 -10.96 -7.59
CA TRP A 88 0.90 -11.55 -6.28
C TRP A 88 2.04 -12.45 -5.83
N LEU A 89 3.09 -12.56 -6.64
CA LEU A 89 4.18 -13.50 -6.41
C LEU A 89 5.09 -13.02 -5.27
N VAL A 90 5.16 -13.86 -4.24
CA VAL A 90 6.21 -13.83 -3.22
C VAL A 90 7.08 -15.06 -3.43
N THR A 91 8.35 -14.87 -3.75
CA THR A 91 9.25 -16.00 -4.04
C THR A 91 9.61 -16.74 -2.75
N PRO A 92 10.07 -18.01 -2.84
CA PRO A 92 10.54 -18.75 -1.67
C PRO A 92 11.71 -18.08 -0.92
N GLU A 93 12.52 -17.29 -1.62
CA GLU A 93 13.69 -16.59 -1.08
C GLU A 93 13.30 -15.31 -0.34
N GLU A 94 12.18 -14.68 -0.68
CA GLU A 94 11.68 -13.49 0.01
C GLU A 94 11.08 -13.86 1.35
N THR A 95 11.62 -13.32 2.44
CA THR A 95 11.08 -13.54 3.78
C THR A 95 9.95 -12.57 4.12
N THR A 96 9.08 -12.98 5.06
CA THR A 96 8.03 -12.10 5.58
C THR A 96 8.62 -10.82 6.19
N GLY A 97 9.72 -10.95 6.94
CA GLY A 97 10.42 -9.82 7.56
C GLY A 97 10.95 -8.80 6.55
N GLU A 98 11.52 -9.25 5.43
CA GLU A 98 12.01 -8.36 4.37
C GLU A 98 10.87 -7.60 3.71
N ILE A 99 9.77 -8.27 3.39
CA ILE A 99 8.59 -7.62 2.77
C ILE A 99 7.96 -6.60 3.72
N LEU A 100 7.84 -6.93 5.01
CA LEU A 100 7.34 -5.98 6.01
C LEU A 100 8.28 -4.78 6.19
N THR A 101 9.59 -5.01 6.14
CA THR A 101 10.61 -3.94 6.20
C THR A 101 10.52 -3.05 4.97
N PHE A 102 10.40 -3.65 3.79
CA PHE A 102 10.23 -2.93 2.53
C PHE A 102 8.96 -2.07 2.54
N PHE A 103 7.82 -2.63 2.96
CA PHE A 103 6.56 -1.89 3.10
C PHE A 103 6.70 -0.68 4.03
N ARG A 104 7.31 -0.86 5.20
CA ARG A 104 7.55 0.25 6.15
C ARG A 104 8.49 1.31 5.56
N GLY A 105 9.54 0.91 4.86
CA GLY A 105 10.45 1.84 4.19
C GLY A 105 9.75 2.70 3.13
N GLU A 106 8.85 2.11 2.33
CA GLU A 106 8.07 2.87 1.34
C GLU A 106 7.00 3.77 2.00
N ARG A 107 6.45 3.37 3.15
CA ARG A 107 5.61 4.25 3.99
C ARG A 107 6.40 5.47 4.47
N ASP A 108 7.61 5.26 5.00
CA ASP A 108 8.47 6.34 5.49
C ASP A 108 8.87 7.31 4.37
N ASN A 109 9.15 6.79 3.16
CA ASN A 109 9.40 7.63 1.98
C ASN A 109 8.18 8.51 1.66
N CYS A 110 6.98 7.94 1.69
CA CYS A 110 5.74 8.68 1.49
C CYS A 110 5.52 9.78 2.53
N THR A 111 5.73 9.46 3.81
CA THR A 111 5.58 10.43 4.91
C THR A 111 6.58 11.58 4.79
N ARG A 112 7.86 11.29 4.51
CA ARG A 112 8.89 12.33 4.32
C ARG A 112 8.55 13.25 3.16
N LEU A 113 8.17 12.69 2.01
CA LEU A 113 7.81 13.49 0.84
C LEU A 113 6.54 14.31 1.11
N ALA A 114 5.56 13.73 1.79
CA ALA A 114 4.32 14.42 2.11
C ALA A 114 4.52 15.58 3.08
N ALA A 115 5.54 15.57 3.94
CA ALA A 115 5.82 16.68 4.84
C ALA A 115 6.26 17.96 4.12
N VAL A 116 6.84 17.86 2.92
CA VAL A 116 7.50 18.99 2.22
C VAL A 116 6.86 19.37 0.88
N THR A 117 5.95 18.56 0.36
CA THR A 117 5.44 18.69 -1.02
C THR A 117 4.09 19.35 -1.07
N SER A 118 3.90 20.45 -1.82
CA SER A 118 2.58 21.06 -2.02
C SER A 118 1.55 20.06 -2.58
N LEU A 119 0.30 20.12 -2.13
CA LEU A 119 -0.77 19.23 -2.62
C LEU A 119 -1.05 19.42 -4.13
N ASP A 120 -0.80 20.62 -4.66
CA ASP A 120 -0.97 20.95 -6.08
C ASP A 120 0.26 20.68 -6.94
N ALA A 121 1.38 20.28 -6.33
CA ALA A 121 2.59 19.93 -7.06
C ALA A 121 2.31 18.74 -7.97
N ARG A 122 2.88 18.76 -9.18
CA ARG A 122 2.68 17.72 -10.20
C ARG A 122 3.81 16.70 -10.15
N ALA A 123 3.47 15.45 -10.42
CA ALA A 123 4.43 14.37 -10.56
C ALA A 123 5.48 14.66 -11.63
N ALA A 124 6.72 14.21 -11.41
CA ALA A 124 7.80 14.35 -12.38
C ALA A 124 7.57 13.53 -13.67
N ARG A 125 6.88 12.38 -13.57
CA ARG A 125 6.55 11.51 -14.70
C ARG A 125 5.05 11.48 -14.96
N ALA A 126 4.69 11.40 -16.25
CA ALA A 126 3.31 11.23 -16.66
C ALA A 126 2.81 9.80 -16.40
N THR A 127 1.50 9.67 -16.27
CA THR A 127 0.78 8.39 -16.26
C THR A 127 -0.33 8.42 -17.30
N ARG A 128 -0.76 7.25 -17.81
CA ARG A 128 -1.87 7.12 -18.78
C ARG A 128 -3.17 6.60 -18.17
N ARG A 129 -3.30 6.67 -16.83
CA ARG A 129 -4.42 6.03 -16.12
C ARG A 129 -5.81 6.58 -16.45
N THR A 130 -5.88 7.80 -16.94
CA THR A 130 -7.12 8.48 -17.36
C THR A 130 -7.31 8.42 -18.88
N GLY A 131 -6.48 7.65 -19.59
CA GLY A 131 -6.49 7.53 -21.05
C GLY A 131 -5.65 8.59 -21.79
N ALA A 132 -5.21 9.64 -21.08
CA ALA A 132 -4.28 10.65 -21.60
C ALA A 132 -2.98 10.66 -20.78
N GLU A 133 -1.88 11.14 -21.36
CA GLU A 133 -0.65 11.39 -20.59
C GLU A 133 -0.86 12.61 -19.68
N GLU A 134 -0.90 12.35 -18.37
CA GLU A 134 -1.14 13.37 -17.36
C GLU A 134 -0.10 13.28 -16.25
N HIS A 135 0.29 14.44 -15.72
CA HIS A 135 1.11 14.55 -14.51
C HIS A 135 0.19 14.79 -13.31
N PRO A 136 -0.16 13.74 -12.53
CA PRO A 136 -1.10 13.85 -11.43
C PRO A 136 -0.57 14.79 -10.34
N THR A 137 -1.49 15.47 -9.67
CA THR A 137 -1.14 16.29 -8.50
C THR A 137 -0.82 15.40 -7.30
N PHE A 138 -0.09 15.94 -6.32
CA PHE A 138 0.27 15.18 -5.13
C PHE A 138 -0.97 14.78 -4.31
N ALA A 139 -1.97 15.64 -4.23
CA ALA A 139 -3.27 15.31 -3.63
C ALA A 139 -3.91 14.10 -4.30
N TRP A 140 -3.91 14.06 -5.64
CA TRP A 140 -4.45 12.93 -6.39
C TRP A 140 -3.69 11.64 -6.07
N VAL A 141 -2.35 11.70 -6.03
CA VAL A 141 -1.51 10.54 -5.70
C VAL A 141 -1.77 10.03 -4.29
N LEU A 142 -1.82 10.90 -3.28
CA LEU A 142 -2.13 10.51 -1.90
C LEU A 142 -3.52 9.89 -1.77
N PHE A 143 -4.53 10.51 -2.41
CA PHE A 143 -5.89 9.97 -2.41
C PHE A 143 -5.95 8.61 -3.11
N HIS A 144 -5.28 8.46 -4.25
CA HIS A 144 -5.20 7.20 -4.99
C HIS A 144 -4.64 6.06 -4.12
N LEU A 145 -3.57 6.33 -3.37
CA LEU A 145 -2.97 5.38 -2.44
C LEU A 145 -3.90 5.07 -1.27
N ALA A 146 -4.52 6.08 -0.64
CA ALA A 146 -5.44 5.88 0.48
C ALA A 146 -6.63 4.97 0.09
N GLN A 147 -7.22 5.22 -1.09
CA GLN A 147 -8.27 4.38 -1.68
C GLN A 147 -7.79 2.94 -1.92
N SER A 148 -6.57 2.78 -2.45
CA SER A 148 -6.01 1.45 -2.77
C SER A 148 -5.81 0.65 -1.49
N PHE A 149 -5.21 1.27 -0.47
CA PHE A 149 -4.99 0.64 0.83
C PHE A 149 -6.31 0.27 1.50
N ALA A 150 -7.32 1.15 1.48
CA ALA A 150 -8.65 0.84 2.04
C ALA A 150 -9.30 -0.36 1.33
N ARG A 151 -9.26 -0.40 0.00
CA ARG A 151 -9.79 -1.52 -0.79
C ARG A 151 -9.10 -2.83 -0.43
N HIS A 152 -7.77 -2.83 -0.40
CA HIS A 152 -7.00 -4.03 -0.12
C HIS A 152 -7.06 -4.45 1.35
N ALA A 153 -7.25 -3.51 2.28
CA ALA A 153 -7.53 -3.83 3.68
C ALA A 153 -8.79 -4.68 3.81
N GLY A 154 -9.85 -4.38 3.04
CA GLY A 154 -11.08 -5.19 3.00
C GLY A 154 -10.88 -6.58 2.39
N HIS A 155 -10.01 -6.72 1.38
CA HIS A 155 -9.65 -8.05 0.87
C HIS A 155 -8.96 -8.89 1.95
N VAL A 156 -8.01 -8.29 2.67
CA VAL A 156 -7.27 -8.97 3.74
C VAL A 156 -8.20 -9.37 4.89
N ASP A 157 -9.28 -8.63 5.18
CA ASP A 157 -10.30 -9.05 6.15
C ASP A 157 -10.91 -10.40 5.80
N VAL A 158 -11.36 -10.53 4.55
CA VAL A 158 -11.98 -11.77 4.06
C VAL A 158 -10.98 -12.91 4.07
N SER A 159 -9.74 -12.68 3.63
CA SER A 159 -8.71 -13.72 3.68
C SER A 159 -8.40 -14.13 5.12
N ARG A 160 -8.33 -13.19 6.06
CA ARG A 160 -8.07 -13.51 7.46
C ARG A 160 -9.16 -14.40 8.04
N GLU A 161 -10.42 -14.04 7.85
CA GLU A 161 -11.56 -14.84 8.30
C GLU A 161 -11.53 -16.26 7.73
N LEU A 162 -11.18 -16.42 6.45
CA LEU A 162 -11.07 -17.72 5.79
C LEU A 162 -9.86 -18.55 6.26
N LEU A 163 -8.77 -17.92 6.70
CA LEU A 163 -7.56 -18.60 7.14
C LEU A 163 -7.71 -19.18 8.55
N ASP A 164 -8.24 -18.42 9.50
CA ASP A 164 -8.26 -18.77 10.92
C ASP A 164 -9.51 -18.35 11.70
N GLY A 165 -10.54 -17.84 11.02
CA GLY A 165 -11.81 -17.42 11.64
C GLY A 165 -11.75 -16.08 12.38
N VAL A 166 -10.59 -15.40 12.42
CA VAL A 166 -10.47 -14.08 13.04
C VAL A 166 -11.03 -13.02 12.08
N THR A 167 -11.91 -12.16 12.60
CA THR A 167 -12.38 -10.98 11.84
C THR A 167 -11.38 -9.84 11.99
N GLY A 168 -11.04 -9.18 10.88
CA GLY A 168 -10.12 -8.06 10.92
C GLY A 168 -10.78 -6.81 11.51
N LYS A 169 -10.26 -6.37 12.67
CA LYS A 169 -10.53 -5.05 13.26
C LYS A 169 -9.21 -4.27 13.30
#